data_AF-A0A563DED4-F1
#
_entry.id   AF-A0A563DED4-F1
#
_cell.length_a   1.000
_cell.length_b   1.000
_cell.length_c   1.000
_cell.angle_alpha   90.00
_cell.angle_beta   90.00
_cell.angle_gamma   90.00
#
_symmetry.space_group_name_H-M   'P 1'
#
loop_
_entity.id
_entity.type
_entity.pdbx_description
1 polymer ?
#
loop_
_entity_poly.entity_id
_entity_poly.type
_entity_poly.pdbx_seq_one_letter_code
_entity_poly.pdbx_strand_id
1 'polypeptide(L)'
;MIAIENKKMLNVCQVCDGIEFTPKLSYSFDVTTKKLTIIEGSTFPSGDSLQNVNVRATVEGIDRSGSIKKEGESVEIDLSDLNTSRGFNITATIVSKNRQTANLAVYDAASIVDSTKGDMVKNGFQNS
;
A
#
# COMPACT_ATOMS: atom_id res chain seq x y z
N MET A 1 -18.91 12.02 -18.77
CA MET A 1 -17.81 11.10 -18.41
C MET A 1 -16.98 11.80 -17.36
N ILE A 2 -17.23 11.53 -16.08
CA ILE A 2 -16.44 12.11 -14.99
C ILE A 2 -15.37 11.07 -14.67
N ALA A 3 -14.21 11.22 -15.30
CA ALA A 3 -12.99 10.61 -14.79
C ALA A 3 -12.72 11.30 -13.45
N ILE A 4 -13.13 10.67 -12.36
CA ILE A 4 -12.71 11.09 -11.03
C ILE A 4 -11.24 10.67 -10.96
N GLU A 5 -10.35 11.64 -11.13
CA GLU A 5 -8.94 11.44 -10.83
C GLU A 5 -8.85 10.94 -9.38
N ASN A 6 -8.19 9.80 -9.16
CA ASN A 6 -7.88 9.21 -7.86
C ASN A 6 -6.91 10.08 -7.01
N LYS A 7 -6.97 11.42 -7.15
CA LYS A 7 -6.23 12.42 -6.40
C LYS A 7 -6.70 12.61 -4.96
N LYS A 8 -7.71 11.86 -4.50
CA LYS A 8 -8.15 11.85 -3.10
C LYS A 8 -7.58 10.72 -2.25
N MET A 9 -6.61 9.98 -2.76
CA MET A 9 -5.83 9.10 -1.90
C MET A 9 -4.79 9.91 -1.15
N LEU A 10 -5.07 10.17 0.12
CA LEU A 10 -4.09 10.58 1.11
C LEU A 10 -3.09 9.43 1.28
N ASN A 11 -2.15 9.31 0.34
CA ASN A 11 -0.95 8.51 0.45
C ASN A 11 -0.08 9.14 1.54
N VAL A 12 -0.41 8.82 2.78
CA VAL A 12 0.24 9.39 3.95
C VAL A 12 1.21 8.35 4.44
N CYS A 13 2.48 8.74 4.47
CA CYS A 13 3.34 8.07 5.42
C CYS A 13 3.07 8.62 6.81
N GLN A 14 2.55 7.78 7.71
CA GLN A 14 2.21 8.19 9.08
C GLN A 14 3.43 8.30 9.99
N VAL A 15 4.48 7.51 9.72
CA VAL A 15 5.75 7.50 10.47
C VAL A 15 6.88 7.29 9.46
N CYS A 16 7.41 8.37 8.88
CA CYS A 16 8.54 8.34 7.92
C CYS A 16 9.64 9.36 8.23
N ASP A 17 9.61 9.94 9.43
CA ASP A 17 10.64 10.88 9.85
C ASP A 17 11.81 10.09 10.44
N GLY A 18 13.03 10.46 10.03
CA GLY A 18 14.26 9.80 10.50
C GLY A 18 14.54 8.42 9.88
N ILE A 19 13.85 8.03 8.80
CA ILE A 19 14.20 6.81 8.04
C ILE A 19 15.18 7.14 6.91
N GLU A 20 16.08 6.21 6.61
CA GLU A 20 17.14 6.36 5.60
C GLU A 20 16.81 5.68 4.27
N PHE A 21 15.72 4.89 4.24
CA PHE A 21 15.21 4.26 3.02
C PHE A 21 14.02 5.05 2.45
N THR A 22 13.76 4.88 1.15
CA THR A 22 12.59 5.47 0.49
C THR A 22 11.49 4.42 0.42
N PRO A 23 10.42 4.52 1.24
CA PRO A 23 9.33 3.56 1.24
C PRO A 23 8.48 3.71 -0.01
N LYS A 24 8.21 2.58 -0.68
CA LYS A 24 7.33 2.54 -1.85
C LYS A 24 6.67 1.18 -1.97
N LEU A 25 5.35 1.20 -2.10
CA LEU A 25 4.56 0.03 -2.46
C LEU A 25 3.64 0.41 -3.62
N SER A 26 3.40 -0.50 -4.55
CA SER A 26 2.36 -0.36 -5.56
C SER A 26 1.25 -1.35 -5.27
N TYR A 27 0.00 -1.03 -5.63
CA TYR A 27 -1.11 -1.95 -5.52
C TYR A 27 -1.93 -2.01 -6.81
N SER A 28 -2.56 -3.16 -7.02
CA SER A 28 -3.58 -3.37 -8.04
C SER A 28 -4.69 -4.23 -7.49
N PHE A 29 -5.94 -3.88 -7.78
CA PHE A 29 -7.11 -4.67 -7.39
C PHE A 29 -7.85 -5.14 -8.64
N ASP A 30 -8.09 -6.44 -8.75
CA ASP A 30 -8.94 -7.03 -9.77
C ASP A 30 -10.38 -7.10 -9.24
N VAL A 31 -11.30 -6.33 -9.82
CA VAL A 31 -12.71 -6.27 -9.40
C VAL A 31 -13.49 -7.56 -9.70
N THR A 32 -13.01 -8.39 -10.65
CA THR A 32 -13.67 -9.63 -11.05
C THR A 32 -13.32 -10.76 -10.09
N THR A 33 -12.02 -10.93 -9.83
CA THR A 33 -11.53 -11.96 -8.91
C THR A 33 -11.48 -11.51 -7.46
N LYS A 34 -11.63 -10.20 -7.20
CA LYS A 34 -11.50 -9.54 -5.90
C LYS A 34 -10.15 -9.82 -5.22
N LYS A 35 -9.10 -9.92 -6.03
CA LYS A 35 -7.73 -10.11 -5.57
C LYS A 35 -6.99 -8.78 -5.53
N LEU A 36 -6.44 -8.45 -4.37
CA LEU A 36 -5.57 -7.30 -4.15
C LEU A 36 -4.12 -7.75 -4.22
N THR A 37 -3.37 -7.25 -5.19
CA THR A 37 -1.92 -7.45 -5.29
C THR A 37 -1.20 -6.23 -4.77
N ILE A 38 -0.22 -6.44 -3.91
CA ILE A 38 0.68 -5.41 -3.38
C ILE A 38 2.10 -5.78 -3.81
N ILE A 39 2.84 -4.83 -4.35
CA ILE A 39 4.20 -5.02 -4.84
C ILE A 39 5.13 -4.12 -4.05
N GLU A 40 6.22 -4.70 -3.56
CA GLU A 40 7.28 -3.98 -2.86
C GLU A 40 8.21 -3.28 -3.85
N GLY A 41 8.50 -2.00 -3.64
CA GLY A 41 9.37 -1.22 -4.51
C GLY A 41 10.20 -0.17 -3.79
N SER A 42 10.42 -0.33 -2.49
CA SER A 42 11.23 0.58 -1.68
C SER A 42 12.70 0.48 -2.08
N THR A 43 13.43 1.56 -1.85
CA THR A 43 14.88 1.59 -2.09
C THR A 43 15.61 1.83 -0.78
N PHE A 44 16.59 0.99 -0.48
CA PHE A 44 17.38 1.02 0.75
C PHE A 44 18.80 1.54 0.47
N PRO A 45 19.43 2.26 1.43
CA PRO A 45 20.83 2.63 1.32
C PRO A 45 21.74 1.39 1.42
N SER A 46 23.00 1.55 1.03
CA SER A 46 23.99 0.47 1.14
C SER A 46 24.13 -0.02 2.58
N GLY A 47 24.10 -1.34 2.79
CA GLY A 47 24.19 -1.96 4.10
C GLY A 47 22.85 -2.14 4.82
N ASP A 48 21.75 -1.62 4.28
CA ASP A 48 20.39 -1.95 4.72
C ASP A 48 19.65 -2.73 3.63
N SER A 49 18.52 -3.32 3.99
CA SER A 49 17.60 -4.00 3.05
C SER A 49 16.25 -4.21 3.71
N LEU A 50 15.27 -4.66 2.93
CA LEU A 50 13.99 -5.06 3.49
C LEU A 50 14.16 -6.20 4.51
N GLN A 51 13.50 -6.06 5.67
CA GLN A 51 13.27 -7.14 6.61
C GLN A 51 11.89 -7.78 6.34
N ASN A 52 10.83 -6.96 6.28
CA ASN A 52 9.48 -7.42 6.02
C ASN A 52 8.54 -6.24 5.67
N VAL A 53 7.51 -6.51 4.89
CA VAL A 53 6.32 -5.65 4.77
C VAL A 53 5.15 -6.39 5.36
N ASN A 54 4.42 -5.77 6.29
CA ASN A 54 3.12 -6.26 6.75
C ASN A 54 2.03 -5.43 6.10
N VAL A 55 1.10 -6.08 5.40
CA VAL A 55 -0.03 -5.39 4.75
C VAL A 55 -1.34 -5.82 5.37
N ARG A 56 -2.26 -4.88 5.55
CA ARG A 56 -3.62 -5.09 6.02
C ARG A 56 -4.59 -4.34 5.09
N ALA A 57 -5.53 -5.07 4.52
CA ALA A 57 -6.68 -4.54 3.80
C ALA A 57 -7.93 -4.63 4.68
N THR A 58 -8.67 -3.52 4.82
CA THR A 58 -9.86 -3.43 5.66
C THR A 58 -11.08 -3.08 4.81
N VAL A 59 -12.06 -3.99 4.75
CA VAL A 59 -13.33 -3.82 4.03
C VAL A 59 -14.46 -3.85 5.05
N GLU A 60 -15.22 -2.77 5.18
CA GLU A 60 -16.35 -2.67 6.15
C GLU A 60 -15.97 -3.11 7.59
N GLY A 61 -14.73 -2.86 8.00
CA GLY A 61 -14.20 -3.23 9.32
C GLY A 61 -13.65 -4.66 9.43
N ILE A 62 -13.71 -5.47 8.37
CA ILE A 62 -13.13 -6.81 8.31
C ILE A 62 -11.73 -6.72 7.70
N ASP A 63 -10.76 -7.34 8.38
CA ASP A 63 -9.36 -7.28 7.99
C ASP A 63 -8.87 -8.55 7.29
N ARG A 64 -8.09 -8.36 6.23
CA ARG A 64 -7.27 -9.38 5.58
C ARG A 64 -5.82 -8.91 5.56
N SER A 65 -4.88 -9.84 5.74
CA SER A 65 -3.47 -9.50 5.85
C SER A 65 -2.59 -10.32 4.93
N GLY A 66 -1.48 -9.72 4.52
CA GLY A 66 -0.42 -10.37 3.77
C GLY A 66 0.96 -9.88 4.22
N SER A 67 2.02 -10.56 3.79
CA SER A 67 3.39 -10.14 4.09
C SER A 67 4.32 -10.33 2.89
N ILE A 68 5.28 -9.43 2.71
CA ILE A 68 6.33 -9.50 1.70
C ILE A 68 7.69 -9.56 2.43
N LYS A 69 8.50 -10.58 2.15
CA LYS A 69 9.77 -10.81 2.89
C LYS A 69 11.02 -10.41 2.11
N LYS A 70 10.87 -10.01 0.86
CA LYS A 70 11.98 -9.69 -0.04
C LYS A 70 11.64 -8.51 -0.94
N GLU A 71 12.66 -7.72 -1.26
CA GLU A 71 12.57 -6.59 -2.18
C GLU A 71 12.08 -7.04 -3.56
N GLY A 72 11.17 -6.25 -4.15
CA GLY A 72 10.60 -6.52 -5.47
C GLY A 72 9.60 -7.68 -5.53
N GLU A 73 9.32 -8.35 -4.41
CA GLU A 73 8.25 -9.37 -4.35
C GLU A 73 6.86 -8.73 -4.21
N SER A 74 5.85 -9.56 -4.42
CA SER A 74 4.46 -9.20 -4.25
C SER A 74 3.74 -10.13 -3.28
N VAL A 75 2.63 -9.65 -2.75
CA VAL A 75 1.66 -10.47 -2.02
C VAL A 75 0.27 -10.26 -2.62
N GLU A 76 -0.48 -11.35 -2.73
CA GLU A 76 -1.88 -11.34 -3.08
C GLU A 76 -2.74 -11.53 -1.82
N ILE A 77 -3.77 -10.70 -1.67
CA ILE A 77 -4.75 -10.76 -0.59
C ILE A 77 -6.11 -10.99 -1.23
N ASP A 78 -6.75 -12.09 -0.85
CA ASP A 78 -8.09 -12.46 -1.33
C ASP A 78 -9.16 -11.72 -0.52
N LEU A 79 -9.98 -10.93 -1.22
CA LEU A 79 -11.13 -10.20 -0.68
C LEU A 79 -12.46 -10.72 -1.27
N SER A 80 -12.47 -11.91 -1.88
CA SER A 80 -13.60 -12.44 -2.65
C SER A 80 -14.89 -12.59 -1.84
N ASP A 81 -14.76 -12.90 -0.55
CA ASP A 81 -15.87 -13.04 0.39
C ASP A 81 -16.34 -11.71 1.00
N LEU A 82 -15.70 -10.58 0.66
CA LEU A 82 -16.02 -9.25 1.20
C LEU A 82 -16.75 -8.36 0.19
N ASN A 83 -17.49 -7.38 0.69
CA ASN A 83 -18.19 -6.39 -0.11
C ASN A 83 -17.28 -5.19 -0.45
N THR A 84 -16.51 -5.30 -1.53
CA THR A 84 -15.58 -4.25 -1.98
C THR A 84 -16.24 -3.13 -2.78
N SER A 85 -17.58 -3.14 -2.94
CA SER A 85 -18.30 -2.17 -3.81
C SER A 85 -18.23 -0.72 -3.32
N ARG A 86 -17.92 -0.52 -2.03
CA ARG A 86 -17.78 0.80 -1.41
C ARG A 86 -16.32 1.25 -1.28
N GLY A 87 -15.41 0.48 -1.86
CA GLY A 87 -13.97 0.60 -1.66
C GLY A 87 -13.50 -0.01 -0.34
N PHE A 88 -12.20 0.10 -0.08
CA PHE A 88 -11.53 -0.46 1.10
C PHE A 88 -10.28 0.34 1.47
N ASN A 89 -9.76 0.10 2.67
CA ASN A 89 -8.53 0.74 3.13
C ASN A 89 -7.37 -0.25 3.03
N ILE A 90 -6.19 0.25 2.69
CA ILE A 90 -4.94 -0.52 2.74
C ILE A 90 -4.02 0.20 3.72
N THR A 91 -3.44 -0.55 4.65
CA THR A 91 -2.37 -0.07 5.51
C THR A 91 -1.19 -1.03 5.38
N ALA A 92 0.02 -0.49 5.35
CA ALA A 92 1.22 -1.30 5.24
C ALA A 92 2.36 -0.74 6.09
N THR A 93 3.06 -1.63 6.78
CA THR A 93 4.26 -1.30 7.55
C THR A 93 5.46 -1.96 6.91
N ILE A 94 6.38 -1.15 6.40
CA ILE A 94 7.67 -1.58 5.85
C ILE A 94 8.69 -1.52 6.99
N VAL A 95 9.44 -2.60 7.18
CA VAL A 95 10.48 -2.73 8.19
C VAL A 95 11.80 -3.03 7.48
N SER A 96 12.82 -2.21 7.71
CA SER A 96 14.19 -2.48 7.23
C SER A 96 14.97 -3.36 8.22
N LYS A 97 16.08 -3.96 7.79
CA LYS A 97 16.92 -4.79 8.69
C LYS A 97 17.55 -3.97 9.81
N ASN A 98 17.74 -2.67 9.61
CA ASN A 98 18.14 -1.73 10.65
C ASN A 98 17.00 -1.32 11.58
N ARG A 99 15.84 -1.99 11.50
CA ARG A 99 14.64 -1.79 12.32
C ARG A 99 14.00 -0.41 12.16
N GLN A 100 14.28 0.28 11.06
CA GLN A 100 13.52 1.47 10.70
C GLN A 100 12.17 1.04 10.14
N THR A 101 11.12 1.80 10.46
CA THR A 101 9.75 1.47 10.05
C THR A 101 9.12 2.62 9.28
N ALA A 102 8.45 2.31 8.18
CA ALA A 102 7.60 3.24 7.44
C ALA A 102 6.16 2.72 7.38
N ASN A 103 5.20 3.55 7.81
CA ASN A 103 3.78 3.21 7.77
C ASN A 103 3.10 3.94 6.63
N LEU A 104 2.58 3.21 5.64
CA LEU A 104 1.87 3.74 4.48
C LEU A 104 0.39 3.39 4.58
N ALA A 105 -0.47 4.29 4.11
CA ALA A 105 -1.90 4.05 4.05
C ALA A 105 -2.53 4.58 2.76
N VAL A 106 -3.58 3.89 2.34
CA VAL A 106 -4.52 4.25 1.28
C VAL A 106 -5.92 4.11 1.83
N TYR A 107 -6.74 5.13 1.58
CA TYR A 107 -8.15 5.12 1.95
C TYR A 107 -9.02 5.13 0.70
N ASP A 108 -10.19 4.49 0.78
CA ASP A 108 -11.18 4.40 -0.29
C ASP A 108 -10.60 3.81 -1.61
N ALA A 109 -9.68 2.85 -1.50
CA ALA A 109 -9.18 2.09 -2.63
C ALA A 109 -10.36 1.43 -3.37
N ALA A 110 -10.39 1.55 -4.70
CA ALA A 110 -11.43 1.00 -5.56
C ALA A 110 -12.86 1.53 -5.32
N SER A 111 -13.04 2.72 -4.72
CA SER A 111 -14.40 3.22 -4.45
C SER A 111 -15.21 3.54 -5.70
N ILE A 112 -14.58 3.71 -6.88
CA ILE A 112 -15.28 3.90 -8.17
C ILE A 112 -14.42 3.35 -9.34
N VAL A 113 -15.01 2.47 -10.16
CA VAL A 113 -14.59 1.91 -11.48
C VAL A 113 -13.52 0.79 -11.51
N ASP A 114 -13.63 -0.06 -12.54
CA ASP A 114 -12.80 -1.21 -12.98
C ASP A 114 -11.34 -1.21 -12.55
N SER A 115 -10.77 -2.43 -12.45
CA SER A 115 -9.40 -2.76 -12.00
C SER A 115 -8.53 -1.55 -11.62
N THR A 116 -8.47 -1.23 -10.34
CA THR A 116 -7.80 -0.01 -9.88
C THR A 116 -6.32 -0.26 -9.61
N LYS A 117 -5.46 0.70 -9.98
CA LYS A 117 -4.01 0.70 -9.66
C LYS A 117 -3.64 1.99 -8.93
N GLY A 118 -2.65 1.93 -8.05
CA GLY A 118 -2.07 3.10 -7.42
C GLY A 118 -0.77 2.79 -6.69
N ASP A 119 -0.10 3.85 -6.24
CA ASP A 119 1.14 3.77 -5.47
C ASP A 119 0.90 4.28 -4.04
N MET A 120 1.64 3.74 -3.08
CA MET A 120 1.73 4.19 -1.69
C MET A 120 3.17 4.66 -1.46
N VAL A 121 3.37 5.96 -1.26
CA VAL A 121 4.69 6.59 -1.15
C VAL A 121 4.70 7.65 -0.05
N LYS A 122 5.89 8.06 0.42
CA LYS A 122 6.05 9.24 1.28
C LYS A 122 5.57 10.48 0.52
N ASN A 123 4.54 11.15 1.04
CA ASN A 123 4.12 12.45 0.52
C ASN A 123 5.21 13.49 0.81
N GLY A 124 5.96 13.88 -0.23
CA GLY A 124 6.84 15.02 -0.17
C GLY A 124 6.03 16.30 -0.26
N PHE A 125 5.62 16.88 0.87
CA PHE A 125 5.42 18.32 0.90
C PHE A 125 6.80 18.97 0.83
N GLN A 126 7.32 19.17 -0.40
CA GLN A 126 8.32 20.20 -0.63
C GLN A 126 7.58 21.55 -0.61
N ASN A 127 7.50 22.18 0.55
CA ASN A 127 7.38 23.64 0.58
C ASN A 127 8.71 24.19 0.04
N SER A 128 8.73 24.59 -1.23
CA SER A 128 9.69 25.56 -1.76
C SER A 128 9.08 26.94 -1.66
#